data_AF-A0A1W9LTY0-F1
#
_entry.id   AF-A0A1W9LTY0-F1
#
_cell.length_a   1.000
_cell.length_b   1.000
_cell.length_c   1.000
_cell.angle_alpha   90.00
_cell.angle_beta   90.00
_cell.angle_gamma   90.00
#
_symmetry.space_group_name_H-M   'P 1'
#
loop_
_entity.id
_entity.type
_entity.pdbx_description
1 polymer ?
#
loop_
_entity_poly.entity_id
_entity_poly.type
_entity_poly.pdbx_seq_one_letter_code
_entity_poly.pdbx_strand_id
1 'polypeptide(L)'
;FGELSENLKNIWIKQSMDSLKEGTFTQDTLNKQVLDIAESVLNKETITLLKKNLDFSGNLDAKKIRELADRFGFDAPRDGRSLVTIKDKRNHLAHGDYTFSEIGRDYTVKDLDNFKTETFAFLSDAINKIEAFIVNKRYAVSKSTGKEISL
;
A
#
# COMPACT_ATOMS: atom_id res chain seq x y z
N PHE A 1 -17.02 -4.57 -9.71
CA PHE A 1 -15.99 -3.88 -10.52
C PHE A 1 -16.33 -2.41 -10.81
N GLY A 2 -17.50 -2.10 -11.39
CA GLY A 2 -17.84 -0.72 -11.81
C GLY A 2 -17.84 0.34 -10.70
N GLU A 3 -18.13 -0.06 -9.47
CA GLU A 3 -18.14 0.84 -8.30
C GLU A 3 -16.76 1.06 -7.67
N LEU A 4 -15.72 0.35 -8.12
CA LEU A 4 -14.39 0.41 -7.51
C LEU A 4 -13.61 1.64 -8.01
N SER A 5 -12.79 2.24 -7.15
CA SER A 5 -11.84 3.30 -7.55
C SER A 5 -10.84 2.78 -8.59
N GLU A 6 -10.34 3.67 -9.45
CA GLU A 6 -9.38 3.30 -10.50
C GLU A 6 -8.11 2.65 -9.94
N ASN A 7 -7.61 3.14 -8.81
CA ASN A 7 -6.45 2.57 -8.13
C ASN A 7 -6.66 1.09 -7.78
N LEU A 8 -7.81 0.75 -7.20
CA LEU A 8 -8.11 -0.62 -6.81
C LEU A 8 -8.50 -1.50 -8.01
N LYS A 9 -9.11 -0.95 -9.07
CA LYS A 9 -9.29 -1.66 -10.35
C LYS A 9 -7.95 -2.09 -10.93
N ASN A 10 -6.99 -1.17 -10.97
CA ASN A 10 -5.64 -1.44 -11.46
C ASN A 10 -4.92 -2.50 -10.63
N ILE A 11 -5.06 -2.47 -9.30
CA ILE A 11 -4.50 -3.49 -8.42
C ILE A 11 -5.13 -4.86 -8.70
N TRP A 12 -6.46 -4.93 -8.81
CA TRP A 12 -7.15 -6.19 -9.06
C TRP A 12 -6.80 -6.77 -10.43
N ILE A 13 -6.79 -5.96 -11.50
CA ILE A 13 -6.38 -6.42 -12.84
C ILE A 13 -4.94 -6.94 -12.82
N LYS A 14 -4.01 -6.20 -12.22
CA LYS A 14 -2.61 -6.62 -12.12
C LYS A 14 -2.48 -7.96 -11.39
N GLN A 15 -3.29 -8.18 -10.35
CA GLN A 15 -3.35 -9.43 -9.63
C GLN A 15 -3.94 -10.57 -10.47
N SER A 16 -5.04 -10.34 -11.17
CA SER A 16 -5.66 -11.34 -12.05
C SER A 16 -4.69 -11.78 -13.14
N MET A 17 -3.85 -10.84 -13.62
CA MET A 17 -2.82 -11.10 -14.62
C MET A 17 -1.49 -11.60 -14.05
N ASP A 18 -1.35 -11.86 -12.74
CA ASP A 18 -0.07 -12.26 -12.14
C ASP A 18 0.49 -13.56 -12.73
N SER A 19 -0.38 -14.48 -13.18
CA SER A 19 -0.02 -15.75 -13.83
C SER A 19 0.73 -15.56 -15.16
N LEU A 20 0.62 -14.39 -15.79
CA LEU A 20 1.29 -14.09 -17.07
C LEU A 20 2.77 -13.72 -16.89
N LYS A 21 3.26 -13.51 -15.66
CA LYS A 21 4.62 -13.04 -15.40
C LYS A 21 5.68 -14.14 -15.43
N GLU A 22 5.28 -15.41 -15.39
CA GLU A 22 6.21 -16.55 -15.34
C GLU A 22 6.18 -17.34 -16.65
N GLY A 23 7.06 -17.00 -17.61
CA GLY A 23 7.53 -17.87 -18.70
C GLY A 23 6.50 -18.53 -19.65
N THR A 24 5.21 -18.27 -19.48
CA THR A 24 4.07 -18.98 -20.10
C THR A 24 3.20 -18.05 -20.95
N PHE A 25 3.76 -16.89 -21.31
CA PHE A 25 3.05 -15.87 -22.09
C PHE A 25 2.86 -16.35 -23.53
N THR A 26 1.65 -16.83 -23.82
CA THR A 26 1.14 -17.06 -25.17
C THR A 26 -0.10 -16.18 -25.39
N GLN A 27 -0.47 -15.97 -26.66
CA GLN A 27 -1.71 -15.26 -26.99
C GLN A 27 -2.94 -15.96 -26.40
N ASP A 28 -2.95 -17.30 -26.36
CA ASP A 28 -4.04 -18.07 -25.77
C ASP A 28 -4.14 -17.86 -24.26
N THR A 29 -3.01 -17.83 -23.54
CA THR A 29 -3.01 -17.55 -22.09
C THR A 29 -3.52 -16.13 -21.82
N LEU A 30 -3.15 -15.14 -22.63
CA LEU A 30 -3.66 -13.77 -22.50
C LEU A 30 -5.17 -13.71 -22.76
N ASN A 31 -5.65 -14.30 -23.86
CA ASN A 31 -7.07 -14.31 -24.20
C ASN A 31 -7.91 -14.97 -23.11
N LYS A 32 -7.41 -16.09 -22.54
CA LYS A 32 -8.05 -16.76 -21.42
C LYS A 32 -8.18 -15.84 -20.20
N GLN A 33 -7.10 -15.18 -19.78
CA GLN A 33 -7.13 -14.28 -18.63
C GLN A 33 -8.08 -13.08 -18.83
N VAL A 34 -8.15 -12.54 -20.05
CA VAL A 34 -9.09 -11.47 -20.38
C VAL A 34 -10.54 -11.96 -20.30
N LEU A 35 -10.82 -13.17 -20.81
CA LEU A 35 -12.15 -13.79 -20.69
C LEU A 35 -12.53 -14.05 -19.23
N ASP A 36 -11.63 -14.63 -18.44
CA ASP A 36 -11.86 -14.88 -17.01
C ASP A 36 -12.21 -13.58 -16.27
N ILE A 37 -11.47 -12.49 -16.53
CA ILE A 37 -11.77 -11.17 -15.97
C ILE A 37 -13.15 -10.66 -16.41
N ALA A 38 -13.48 -10.78 -17.70
CA ALA A 38 -14.76 -10.32 -18.23
C ALA A 38 -15.94 -11.09 -17.61
N GLU A 39 -15.81 -12.41 -17.49
CA GLU A 39 -16.78 -13.28 -16.83
C GLU A 39 -16.95 -12.91 -15.35
N SER A 40 -15.86 -12.74 -14.59
CA SER A 40 -15.92 -12.27 -13.19
C SER A 40 -16.67 -10.94 -13.04
N VAL A 41 -16.48 -10.00 -13.98
CA VAL A 41 -17.16 -8.71 -13.98
C VAL A 41 -18.65 -8.87 -14.31
N LEU A 42 -19.00 -9.62 -15.35
CA LEU A 42 -20.38 -9.84 -15.80
C LEU A 42 -21.20 -10.60 -14.75
N ASN A 43 -20.59 -11.62 -14.14
CA ASN A 43 -21.19 -12.45 -13.09
C ASN A 43 -21.24 -11.74 -11.72
N LYS A 44 -20.72 -10.51 -11.62
CA LYS A 44 -20.66 -9.72 -10.39
C LYS A 44 -19.98 -10.46 -9.23
N GLU A 45 -18.92 -11.19 -9.55
CA GLU A 45 -18.13 -11.91 -8.55
C GLU A 45 -17.49 -10.95 -7.54
N THR A 46 -17.28 -11.46 -6.33
CA THR A 46 -16.63 -10.70 -5.26
C THR A 46 -15.17 -10.44 -5.61
N ILE A 47 -14.80 -9.17 -5.75
CA ILE A 47 -13.42 -8.75 -5.95
C ILE A 47 -12.64 -8.93 -4.64
N THR A 48 -11.63 -9.80 -4.67
CA THR A 48 -10.74 -10.06 -3.54
C THR A 48 -9.32 -9.56 -3.86
N LEU A 49 -8.75 -8.74 -2.98
CA LEU A 49 -7.36 -8.28 -3.07
C LEU A 49 -6.49 -9.13 -2.15
N LEU A 50 -5.48 -9.80 -2.70
CA LEU A 50 -4.64 -10.75 -1.98
C LEU A 50 -3.48 -10.04 -1.29
N LYS A 51 -3.18 -10.44 -0.05
CA LYS A 51 -2.06 -9.91 0.74
C LYS A 51 -0.71 -10.07 0.04
N LYS A 52 -0.50 -11.12 -0.77
CA LYS A 52 0.75 -11.33 -1.53
C LYS A 52 1.11 -10.16 -2.47
N ASN A 53 0.12 -9.35 -2.85
CA ASN A 53 0.30 -8.17 -3.69
C ASN A 53 0.65 -6.89 -2.93
N LEU A 54 0.67 -6.98 -1.60
CA LEU A 54 1.22 -5.99 -0.70
C LEU A 54 2.68 -6.41 -0.44
N ASP A 55 3.63 -5.72 -1.08
CA ASP A 55 5.07 -5.91 -0.85
C ASP A 55 5.45 -5.37 0.55
N PHE A 56 5.05 -6.11 1.57
CA PHE A 56 5.49 -5.93 2.95
C PHE A 56 6.79 -6.70 3.17
N SER A 57 7.87 -6.30 2.50
CA SER A 57 9.21 -6.70 2.92
C SER A 57 9.56 -6.06 4.27
N GLY A 58 10.48 -6.67 5.04
CA GLY A 58 10.92 -6.18 6.37
C GLY A 58 11.53 -4.76 6.43
N ASN A 59 11.53 -4.06 5.29
CA ASN A 59 11.98 -2.70 5.08
C ASN A 59 10.81 -1.73 4.85
N LEU A 60 9.65 -1.97 5.48
CA LEU A 60 8.53 -1.05 5.45
C LEU A 60 8.92 0.25 6.16
N ASP A 61 9.12 1.31 5.38
CA ASP A 61 9.53 2.62 5.86
C ASP A 61 8.54 3.71 5.45
N ALA A 62 8.80 4.94 5.87
CA ALA A 62 7.92 6.06 5.58
C ALA A 62 7.73 6.29 4.07
N LYS A 63 8.72 5.94 3.24
CA LYS A 63 8.61 6.04 1.78
C LYS A 63 7.69 4.96 1.24
N LYS A 64 7.91 3.69 1.60
CA LYS A 64 7.07 2.57 1.16
C LYS A 64 5.60 2.75 1.58
N ILE A 65 5.35 3.26 2.78
CA ILE A 65 3.98 3.53 3.24
C ILE A 65 3.30 4.61 2.39
N ARG A 66 4.04 5.65 1.96
CA ARG A 66 3.50 6.67 1.05
C ARG A 66 3.27 6.13 -0.37
N GLU A 67 4.16 5.27 -0.86
CA GLU A 67 3.96 4.57 -2.14
C GLU A 67 2.69 3.68 -2.10
N LEU A 68 2.45 3.01 -0.97
CA LEU A 68 1.20 2.26 -0.75
C LEU A 68 -0.01 3.19 -0.69
N ALA A 69 0.10 4.35 -0.03
CA ALA A 69 -0.96 5.35 0.04
C ALA A 69 -1.40 5.79 -1.36
N ASP A 70 -0.44 6.14 -2.22
CA ASP A 70 -0.68 6.51 -3.61
C ASP A 70 -1.27 5.35 -4.41
N ARG A 71 -0.66 4.16 -4.32
CA ARG A 71 -1.10 2.97 -5.05
C ARG A 71 -2.53 2.55 -4.71
N PHE A 72 -2.97 2.68 -3.45
CA PHE A 72 -4.31 2.30 -3.01
C PHE A 72 -5.31 3.45 -3.01
N GLY A 73 -4.85 4.70 -3.01
CA GLY A 73 -5.68 5.91 -3.03
C GLY A 73 -6.11 6.41 -1.65
N PHE A 74 -5.44 5.99 -0.57
CA PHE A 74 -5.63 6.59 0.76
C PHE A 74 -4.64 7.73 0.99
N ASP A 75 -4.92 8.59 1.97
CA ASP A 75 -4.07 9.77 2.20
C ASP A 75 -2.70 9.35 2.76
N ALA A 76 -1.64 9.97 2.26
CA ALA A 76 -0.30 9.71 2.75
C ALA A 76 -0.13 10.25 4.19
N PRO A 77 0.46 9.45 5.12
CA PRO A 77 0.78 9.93 6.45
C PRO A 77 1.84 11.02 6.42
N ARG A 78 1.69 12.00 7.31
CA ARG A 78 2.59 13.14 7.45
C ARG A 78 3.74 12.83 8.40
N ASP A 79 4.86 13.51 8.19
CA ASP A 79 6.09 13.49 9.00
C ASP A 79 6.65 12.11 9.37
N GLY A 80 7.73 11.72 8.70
CA GLY A 80 8.41 10.44 8.95
C GLY A 80 9.91 10.56 8.74
N ARG A 81 10.48 11.73 9.01
CA ARG A 81 11.89 12.05 8.72
C ARG A 81 12.83 11.18 9.54
N SER A 82 12.53 11.01 10.83
CA SER A 82 13.34 10.22 11.75
C SER A 82 13.23 8.71 11.53
N LEU A 83 12.18 8.23 10.84
CA LEU A 83 12.00 6.80 10.55
C LEU A 83 13.08 6.23 9.65
N VAL A 84 13.66 7.05 8.76
CA VAL A 84 14.80 6.61 7.93
C VAL A 84 15.99 6.32 8.84
N THR A 85 16.36 7.26 9.70
CA THR A 85 17.44 7.08 10.68
C THR A 85 17.19 5.87 11.58
N ILE A 86 15.98 5.72 12.13
CA ILE A 86 15.62 4.59 13.00
C ILE A 86 15.74 3.26 12.26
N LYS A 87 15.22 3.19 11.03
CA LYS A 87 15.30 1.99 10.19
C LYS A 87 16.76 1.62 9.92
N ASP A 88 17.57 2.58 9.49
CA ASP A 88 18.96 2.32 9.10
C ASP A 88 19.78 1.87 10.30
N LYS A 89 19.62 2.54 11.47
CA LYS A 89 20.29 2.13 12.71
C LYS A 89 19.82 0.76 13.20
N ARG A 90 18.52 0.44 13.12
CA ARG A 90 17.99 -0.90 13.45
C ARG A 90 18.58 -1.98 12.53
N ASN A 91 18.65 -1.70 11.23
CA ASN A 91 19.19 -2.64 10.25
C ASN A 91 20.67 -2.93 10.53
N HIS A 92 21.47 -1.90 10.76
CA HIS A 92 22.86 -2.02 11.15
C HIS A 92 23.05 -2.83 12.46
N LEU A 93 22.22 -2.59 13.47
CA LEU A 93 22.23 -3.40 14.70
C LEU A 93 21.89 -4.87 14.43
N ALA A 94 20.89 -5.14 13.57
CA ALA A 94 20.45 -6.51 13.25
C ALA A 94 21.49 -7.29 12.42
N HIS A 95 22.25 -6.60 11.57
CA HIS A 95 23.35 -7.19 10.81
C HIS A 95 24.65 -7.33 11.62
N GLY A 96 24.74 -6.67 12.77
CA GLY A 96 25.95 -6.64 13.59
C GLY A 96 27.03 -5.70 13.06
N ASP A 97 26.67 -4.79 12.14
CA ASP A 97 27.59 -3.78 11.59
C ASP A 97 28.06 -2.80 12.67
N TYR A 98 27.20 -2.55 13.65
CA TYR A 98 27.47 -1.72 14.81
C TYR A 98 26.87 -2.35 16.07
N THR A 99 27.53 -2.12 17.21
CA THR A 99 27.04 -2.44 18.54
C THR A 99 26.07 -1.38 19.05
N PHE A 100 25.27 -1.74 20.06
CA PHE A 100 24.37 -0.79 20.73
C PHE A 100 25.14 0.39 21.35
N SER A 101 26.32 0.16 21.91
CA SER A 101 27.16 1.23 22.47
C SER A 101 27.70 2.19 21.41
N GLU A 102 28.07 1.68 20.23
CA GLU A 102 28.59 2.50 19.12
C GLU A 102 27.54 3.43 18.53
N ILE A 103 26.28 3.00 18.47
CA ILE A 103 25.16 3.84 18.02
C ILE A 103 24.64 4.71 19.17
N GLY A 104 24.50 4.13 20.37
CA GLY A 104 23.88 4.79 21.52
C GLY A 104 24.65 6.00 22.03
N ARG A 105 25.98 6.05 21.84
CA ARG A 105 26.80 7.22 22.20
C ARG A 105 26.45 8.50 21.43
N ASP A 106 25.82 8.37 20.25
CA ASP A 106 25.46 9.51 19.39
C ASP A 106 24.10 10.12 19.78
N TYR A 107 23.35 9.48 20.69
CA TYR A 107 21.98 9.87 21.03
C TYR A 107 21.78 9.99 22.54
N THR A 108 21.13 11.06 22.96
CA THR A 108 20.67 11.19 24.35
C THR A 108 19.42 10.36 24.60
N VAL A 109 19.10 10.10 25.87
CA VAL A 109 17.83 9.48 26.26
C VAL A 109 16.63 10.24 25.69
N LYS A 110 16.73 11.58 25.62
CA LYS A 110 15.68 12.43 25.05
C LYS A 110 15.52 12.21 23.55
N ASP A 111 16.63 12.04 22.81
CA ASP A 111 16.57 11.76 21.37
C ASP A 111 15.89 10.41 21.11
N LEU A 112 16.20 9.39 21.92
CA LEU A 112 15.55 8.09 21.82
C LEU A 112 14.04 8.17 22.13
N ASP A 113 13.62 8.97 23.11
CA ASP A 113 12.20 9.17 23.41
C ASP A 113 11.48 9.94 22.30
N ASN A 114 12.14 10.93 21.69
CA ASN A 114 11.62 11.63 20.51
C ASN A 114 11.45 10.65 19.33
N PHE A 115 12.46 9.83 19.03
CA PHE A 115 12.38 8.81 17.98
C PHE A 115 11.25 7.81 18.20
N LYS A 116 11.06 7.35 19.44
CA LYS A 116 9.93 6.51 19.83
C LYS A 116 8.61 7.21 19.53
N THR A 117 8.44 8.43 20.03
CA THR A 117 7.21 9.22 19.90
C THR A 117 6.86 9.50 18.44
N GLU A 118 7.83 9.93 17.64
CA GLU A 118 7.67 10.19 16.21
C GLU A 118 7.32 8.92 15.43
N THR A 119 7.92 7.78 15.79
CA THR A 119 7.58 6.48 15.19
C THR A 119 6.12 6.11 15.45
N PHE A 120 5.68 6.20 16.71
CA PHE A 120 4.28 5.92 17.05
C PHE A 120 3.34 6.90 16.35
N ALA A 121 3.62 8.19 16.35
CA ALA A 121 2.79 9.20 15.71
C ALA A 121 2.60 8.91 14.21
N PHE A 122 3.69 8.58 13.49
CA PHE A 122 3.61 8.27 12.07
C PHE A 122 2.81 6.99 11.78
N LEU A 123 3.05 5.92 12.54
CA LEU A 123 2.32 4.66 12.36
C LEU A 123 0.84 4.82 12.69
N SER A 124 0.51 5.57 13.74
CA SER A 124 -0.87 5.92 14.09
C SER A 124 -1.54 6.76 13.01
N ASP A 125 -0.86 7.76 12.43
CA ASP A 125 -1.42 8.54 11.32
C ASP A 125 -1.69 7.63 10.11
N ALA A 126 -0.76 6.73 9.76
CA ALA A 126 -0.95 5.78 8.66
C ALA A 126 -2.19 4.90 8.86
N ILE A 127 -2.37 4.34 10.06
CA ILE A 127 -3.55 3.54 10.40
C ILE A 127 -4.82 4.40 10.28
N ASN A 128 -4.83 5.60 10.85
CA ASN A 128 -5.97 6.51 10.80
C ASN A 128 -6.35 6.89 9.36
N LYS A 129 -5.37 7.09 8.46
CA LYS A 129 -5.64 7.37 7.04
C LYS A 129 -6.30 6.20 6.33
N ILE A 130 -5.86 4.97 6.63
CA ILE A 130 -6.46 3.74 6.08
C ILE A 130 -7.88 3.56 6.63
N GLU A 131 -8.10 3.74 7.92
CA GLU A 131 -9.42 3.67 8.53
C GLU A 131 -10.37 4.70 7.91
N ALA A 132 -9.93 5.95 7.78
CA ALA A 132 -10.71 7.00 7.14
C ALA A 132 -11.05 6.66 5.68
N PHE A 133 -10.12 6.05 4.93
CA PHE A 133 -10.38 5.60 3.56
C PHE A 133 -11.48 4.53 3.50
N ILE A 134 -11.47 3.57 4.43
CA ILE A 134 -12.47 2.49 4.52
C ILE A 134 -13.82 3.03 4.96
N VAL A 135 -13.87 3.77 6.08
CA VAL A 135 -15.12 4.29 6.67
C VAL A 135 -15.84 5.22 5.70
N ASN A 136 -15.12 6.09 5.01
CA ASN A 136 -15.68 7.01 4.03
C ASN A 136 -15.93 6.36 2.66
N LYS A 137 -15.74 5.04 2.53
CA LYS A 137 -15.92 4.28 1.29
C LYS A 137 -15.17 4.88 0.09
N ARG A 138 -14.01 5.51 0.31
CA ARG A 138 -13.19 6.13 -0.73
C ARG A 138 -12.58 5.10 -1.71
N TYR A 139 -12.66 3.82 -1.35
CA TYR A 139 -12.40 2.72 -2.26
C TYR A 139 -13.40 2.62 -3.41
N ALA A 140 -14.57 3.26 -3.31
CA ALA A 140 -15.60 3.28 -4.33
C ALA A 140 -15.68 4.62 -5.07
N VAL A 141 -16.03 4.60 -6.36
CA VAL A 141 -16.34 5.82 -7.11
C VAL A 141 -17.66 6.41 -6.60
N SER A 142 -17.65 7.70 -6.24
CA SER A 142 -18.88 8.43 -5.96
C SER A 142 -19.75 8.41 -7.22
N LYS A 143 -21.00 7.92 -7.13
CA LYS A 143 -21.93 8.01 -8.25
C LYS A 143 -22.11 9.50 -8.59
N SER A 144 -21.52 9.95 -9.69
CA SER A 144 -21.89 11.24 -10.26
C SER A 144 -23.35 11.13 -10.64
N THR A 145 -24.22 11.86 -9.95
CA THR A 145 -25.60 12.09 -10.38
C THR A 145 -25.50 12.56 -11.83
N GLY A 146 -25.99 11.75 -12.77
CA GLY A 146 -25.90 12.04 -14.19
C GLY A 146 -26.44 13.43 -14.46
N LYS A 147 -25.70 14.23 -15.23
CA LYS A 147 -26.25 15.41 -15.89
C LYS A 147 -27.46 14.94 -16.68
N GLU A 148 -28.67 15.23 -16.22
CA GLU A 148 -29.86 15.19 -17.06
C GLU A 148 -29.59 16.15 -18.22
N ILE A 149 -29.36 15.58 -19.40
CA ILE A 149 -29.38 16.34 -20.63
C ILE A 149 -30.88 16.47 -20.95
N SER A 150 -31.49 17.58 -20.55
CA SER A 150 -32.82 17.95 -21.04
C SER A 150 -32.71 18.20 -22.54
N LEU A 151 -33.40 17.39 -23.33
CA LEU A 151 -33.69 17.63 -24.75
C LEU A 151 -34.66 18.80 -24.90
#